data_AF-A0A7S4EAA0-F1
#
_entry.id   AF-A0A7S4EAA0-F1
#
_cell.length_a   1.000
_cell.length_b   1.000
_cell.length_c   1.000
_cell.angle_alpha   90.00
_cell.angle_beta   90.00
_cell.angle_gamma   90.00
#
_symmetry.space_group_name_H-M   'P 1'
#
loop_
_entity.id
_entity.type
_entity.pdbx_description
1 polymer ?
#
loop_
_entity_poly.entity_id
_entity_poly.type
_entity_poly.pdbx_seq_one_letter_code
_entity_poly.pdbx_strand_id
1 'polypeptide(L)'
;MAKRGTLDDNTVWKVEEIKKIPNSDEARKLLLRVKEHADNVLKARGWKVKRLIEICCCERKNMGTNLGVGGWCRGDGPGAAHTIALRLRRPRSHDFVSFEHCLKVMWHEMAHIVHGNHSAAFYQEMDDIARHYELIKSKGQLVGLDGFPIGGGRNADPQRHNPSRAEGRAAGLKAAEARAKKQRVMGGGRLGGGGGGG
;
A
#
# COMPACT_ATOMS: atom_id res chain seq x y z
N MET A 1 10.34 4.61 21.79
CA MET A 1 11.19 4.54 20.59
C MET A 1 10.55 3.53 19.65
N ALA A 2 9.91 3.99 18.56
CA ALA A 2 9.37 3.09 17.55
C ALA A 2 10.53 2.41 16.82
N LYS A 3 10.56 1.08 16.80
CA LYS A 3 11.55 0.34 16.01
C LYS A 3 11.34 0.74 14.54
N ARG A 4 12.37 1.33 13.95
CA ARG A 4 12.52 1.49 12.50
C ARG A 4 12.33 0.10 11.89
N GLY A 5 11.35 -0.08 11.00
CA GLY A 5 11.13 -1.35 10.32
C GLY A 5 12.44 -1.80 9.69
N THR A 6 12.97 -2.94 10.11
CA THR A 6 14.19 -3.50 9.54
C THR A 6 13.86 -4.03 8.14
N LEU A 7 14.88 -4.13 7.28
CA LEU A 7 14.77 -4.60 5.88
C LEU A 7 14.15 -6.02 5.76
N ASP A 8 13.97 -6.72 6.88
CA ASP A 8 13.40 -8.07 7.02
C ASP A 8 11.86 -8.11 6.94
N ASP A 9 11.19 -6.94 6.97
CA ASP A 9 9.73 -6.80 6.90
C ASP A 9 9.20 -6.73 5.45
N ASN A 10 10.06 -6.87 4.45
CA ASN A 10 9.65 -6.85 3.06
C ASN A 10 8.98 -8.18 2.68
N THR A 11 7.70 -8.11 2.30
CA THR A 11 6.98 -9.28 1.79
C THR A 11 7.32 -9.56 0.34
N VAL A 12 7.49 -8.53 -0.49
CA VAL A 12 8.14 -8.64 -1.81
C VAL A 12 9.63 -8.31 -1.71
N TRP A 13 10.54 -9.24 -2.02
CA TRP A 13 11.99 -9.04 -1.83
C TRP A 13 12.69 -8.33 -2.98
N LYS A 14 12.39 -8.72 -4.22
CA LYS A 14 13.03 -8.15 -5.42
C LYS A 14 11.99 -7.66 -6.41
N VAL A 15 12.22 -6.48 -6.98
CA VAL A 15 11.41 -5.91 -8.06
C VAL A 15 12.29 -5.75 -9.30
N GLU A 16 11.85 -6.27 -10.44
CA GLU A 16 12.65 -6.31 -11.67
C GLU A 16 11.84 -5.87 -12.90
N GLU A 17 12.25 -4.77 -13.52
CA GLU A 17 11.77 -4.29 -14.82
C GLU A 17 12.57 -4.86 -15.99
N ILE A 18 12.02 -4.76 -17.20
CA ILE A 18 12.74 -5.10 -18.42
C ILE A 18 13.57 -3.88 -18.86
N LYS A 19 14.89 -3.94 -18.65
CA LYS A 19 15.81 -2.81 -18.93
C LYS A 19 16.02 -2.49 -20.42
N LYS A 20 15.72 -3.43 -21.31
CA LYS A 20 16.02 -3.33 -22.75
C LYS A 20 14.84 -2.86 -23.60
N ILE A 21 13.78 -2.34 -22.98
CA ILE A 21 12.59 -1.79 -23.66
C ILE A 21 12.37 -0.33 -23.24
N PRO A 22 11.64 0.46 -24.04
CA PRO A 22 11.45 1.89 -23.78
C PRO A 22 10.83 2.17 -22.41
N ASN A 23 11.26 3.28 -21.77
CA ASN A 23 10.69 3.77 -20.51
C ASN A 23 10.77 2.73 -19.37
N SER A 24 11.87 1.99 -19.26
CA SER A 24 12.08 0.99 -18.20
C SER A 24 11.98 1.58 -16.79
N ASP A 25 12.42 2.83 -16.60
CA ASP A 25 12.34 3.51 -15.30
C ASP A 25 10.89 3.74 -14.86
N GLU A 26 10.01 4.07 -15.81
CA GLU A 26 8.57 4.22 -15.53
C GLU A 26 7.91 2.87 -15.22
N ALA A 27 8.34 1.78 -15.88
CA ALA A 27 7.89 0.43 -15.53
C ALA A 27 8.31 0.06 -14.11
N ARG A 28 9.54 0.38 -13.72
CA ARG A 28 10.04 0.15 -12.37
C ARG A 28 9.24 0.95 -11.34
N LYS A 29 8.95 2.23 -11.59
CA LYS A 29 8.09 3.05 -10.72
C LYS A 29 6.69 2.44 -10.58
N LEU A 30 6.11 1.95 -11.67
CA LEU A 30 4.81 1.29 -11.66
C LEU A 30 4.82 0.00 -10.84
N LEU A 31 5.84 -0.85 -10.99
CA LEU A 31 6.01 -2.06 -10.17
C LEU A 31 6.18 -1.74 -8.69
N LEU A 32 6.97 -0.72 -8.35
CA LEU A 32 7.17 -0.29 -6.97
C LEU A 32 5.86 0.21 -6.36
N ARG A 33 5.07 0.98 -7.11
CA ARG A 33 3.74 1.41 -6.68
C ARG A 33 2.80 0.21 -6.50
N VAL A 34 2.84 -0.79 -7.38
CA VAL A 34 2.04 -2.02 -7.18
C VAL A 34 2.51 -2.77 -5.93
N LYS A 35 3.82 -2.89 -5.72
CA LYS A 35 4.42 -3.49 -4.54
C LYS A 35 3.96 -2.80 -3.25
N GLU A 36 3.96 -1.46 -3.20
CA GLU A 36 3.49 -0.69 -2.04
C GLU A 36 2.11 -1.14 -1.58
N HIS A 37 1.17 -1.24 -2.51
CA HIS A 37 -0.20 -1.61 -2.21
C HIS A 37 -0.34 -3.10 -1.89
N ALA A 38 0.36 -3.97 -2.63
CA ALA A 38 0.33 -5.41 -2.42
C ALA A 38 0.97 -5.82 -1.07
N ASP A 39 2.06 -5.17 -0.67
CA ASP A 39 2.78 -5.46 0.57
C ASP A 39 1.86 -5.34 1.80
N ASN A 40 0.96 -4.35 1.81
CA ASN A 40 0.01 -4.16 2.91
C ASN A 40 -0.91 -5.40 3.10
N VAL A 41 -1.37 -5.99 2.00
CA VAL A 41 -2.22 -7.19 2.04
C VAL A 41 -1.39 -8.45 2.31
N LEU A 42 -0.22 -8.57 1.68
CA LEU A 42 0.70 -9.69 1.89
C LEU A 42 1.12 -9.80 3.36
N LYS A 43 1.47 -8.67 3.99
CA LYS A 43 1.85 -8.62 5.41
C LYS A 43 0.73 -9.10 6.32
N ALA A 44 -0.48 -8.58 6.10
CA ALA A 44 -1.64 -8.94 6.90
C ALA A 44 -2.03 -10.44 6.77
N ARG A 45 -1.68 -11.06 5.63
CA ARG A 45 -1.92 -12.49 5.36
C ARG A 45 -0.71 -13.39 5.67
N GLY A 46 0.42 -12.82 6.10
CA GLY A 46 1.66 -13.57 6.33
C GLY A 46 2.29 -14.14 5.06
N TRP A 47 1.94 -13.61 3.88
CA TRP A 47 2.42 -14.10 2.60
C TRP A 47 3.74 -13.45 2.18
N LYS A 48 4.56 -14.20 1.43
CA LYS A 48 5.87 -13.73 0.93
C LYS A 48 6.02 -13.97 -0.56
N VAL A 49 6.68 -13.04 -1.24
CA VAL A 49 6.96 -13.08 -2.68
C VAL A 49 8.43 -12.77 -2.89
N LYS A 50 9.21 -13.74 -3.38
CA LYS A 50 10.66 -13.51 -3.59
C LYS A 50 10.91 -12.49 -4.71
N ARG A 51 10.12 -12.52 -5.78
CA ARG A 51 10.32 -11.67 -6.97
C ARG A 51 9.01 -11.16 -7.55
N LEU A 52 8.94 -9.86 -7.82
CA LEU A 52 7.90 -9.23 -8.62
C LEU A 52 8.53 -8.68 -9.90
N ILE A 53 8.14 -9.20 -11.06
CA ILE A 53 8.82 -8.91 -12.32
C ILE A 53 7.87 -8.38 -13.40
N GLU A 54 8.39 -7.56 -14.30
CA GLU A 54 7.71 -7.18 -15.54
C GLU A 54 7.84 -8.31 -16.58
N ILE A 55 6.76 -8.57 -17.34
CA ILE A 55 6.79 -9.38 -18.56
C ILE A 55 6.32 -8.57 -19.77
N CYS A 56 6.91 -8.88 -20.93
CA CYS A 56 6.55 -8.26 -22.20
C CYS A 56 6.53 -9.29 -23.33
N CYS A 57 5.70 -9.05 -24.36
CA CYS A 57 5.65 -9.91 -25.55
C CYS A 57 6.91 -9.84 -26.42
N CYS A 58 7.73 -8.81 -26.26
CA CYS A 58 8.92 -8.58 -27.09
C CYS A 58 10.17 -9.32 -26.59
N GLU A 59 10.07 -9.98 -25.43
CA GLU A 59 11.19 -10.73 -24.89
C GLU A 59 11.26 -12.11 -25.56
N ARG A 60 12.36 -12.37 -26.30
CA ARG A 60 12.49 -13.58 -27.14
C ARG A 60 12.25 -14.90 -26.41
N LYS A 61 12.63 -14.98 -25.13
CA LYS A 61 12.45 -16.17 -24.28
C LYS A 61 10.98 -16.46 -23.93
N ASN A 62 10.10 -15.48 -24.13
CA ASN A 62 8.69 -15.47 -23.77
C ASN A 62 7.77 -15.30 -25.00
N MET A 63 8.34 -15.33 -26.21
CA MET A 63 7.57 -15.25 -27.45
C MET A 63 6.76 -16.56 -27.61
N GLY A 64 5.44 -16.45 -27.52
CA GLY A 64 4.49 -17.55 -27.69
C GLY A 64 3.64 -17.84 -26.45
N THR A 65 4.22 -17.89 -25.26
CA THR A 65 3.52 -18.26 -24.02
C THR A 65 2.87 -17.08 -23.29
N ASN A 66 3.40 -15.87 -23.46
CA ASN A 66 2.92 -14.70 -22.71
C ASN A 66 1.91 -13.81 -23.45
N LEU A 67 1.56 -14.11 -24.72
CA LEU A 67 0.78 -13.19 -25.57
C LEU A 67 -0.66 -12.93 -25.08
N GLY A 68 -1.25 -13.85 -24.31
CA GLY A 68 -2.63 -13.74 -23.82
C GLY A 68 -2.79 -13.50 -22.32
N VAL A 69 -1.70 -13.47 -21.54
CA VAL A 69 -1.79 -13.40 -20.07
C VAL A 69 -1.44 -12.00 -19.55
N GLY A 70 -2.20 -11.56 -18.54
CA GLY A 70 -1.92 -10.35 -17.77
C GLY A 70 -0.77 -10.53 -16.78
N GLY A 71 -0.52 -11.76 -16.33
CA GLY A 71 0.51 -12.10 -15.37
C GLY A 71 0.64 -13.62 -15.21
N TRP A 72 1.49 -14.03 -14.27
CA TRP A 72 1.51 -15.39 -13.77
C TRP A 72 2.17 -15.45 -12.38
N CYS A 73 1.80 -16.46 -11.60
CA CYS A 73 2.37 -16.73 -10.29
C CYS A 73 3.04 -18.11 -10.28
N ARG A 74 4.26 -18.16 -9.74
CA ARG A 74 4.96 -19.40 -9.41
C ARG A 74 5.02 -19.52 -7.88
N GLY A 75 4.21 -20.43 -7.33
CA GLY A 75 4.20 -20.75 -5.90
C GLY A 75 5.56 -21.27 -5.38
N ASP A 76 5.77 -21.15 -4.07
CA ASP A 76 6.99 -21.54 -3.35
C ASP A 76 6.65 -22.16 -1.99
N GLY A 77 5.60 -22.97 -1.97
CA GLY A 77 5.02 -23.54 -0.76
C GLY A 77 3.87 -22.69 -0.18
N PRO A 78 3.26 -23.16 0.93
CA PRO A 78 2.10 -22.50 1.52
C PRO A 78 2.38 -21.04 1.90
N GLY A 79 1.55 -20.12 1.41
CA GLY A 79 1.67 -18.69 1.70
C GLY A 79 2.90 -18.03 1.06
N ALA A 80 3.55 -18.66 0.08
CA ALA A 80 4.71 -18.10 -0.57
C ALA A 80 4.67 -18.24 -2.10
N ALA A 81 5.18 -17.22 -2.80
CA ALA A 81 5.46 -17.25 -4.22
C ALA A 81 6.95 -16.99 -4.47
N HIS A 82 7.53 -17.77 -5.37
CA HIS A 82 8.88 -17.55 -5.86
C HIS A 82 8.90 -16.34 -6.79
N THR A 83 7.89 -16.24 -7.67
CA THR A 83 7.81 -15.14 -8.63
C THR A 83 6.37 -14.84 -8.97
N ILE A 84 6.02 -13.56 -8.91
CA ILE A 84 4.83 -13.01 -9.54
C ILE A 84 5.30 -12.14 -10.70
N ALA A 85 4.74 -12.37 -11.87
CA ALA A 85 5.03 -11.63 -13.07
C ALA A 85 3.80 -10.83 -13.50
N LEU A 86 4.01 -9.57 -13.86
CA LEU A 86 2.95 -8.66 -14.31
C LEU A 86 3.27 -8.08 -15.68
N ARG A 87 2.27 -8.09 -16.56
CA ARG A 87 2.31 -7.36 -17.81
C ARG A 87 1.92 -5.92 -17.55
N LEU A 88 2.91 -5.03 -17.65
CA LEU A 88 2.68 -3.59 -17.49
C LEU A 88 2.30 -2.89 -18.78
N ARG A 89 2.44 -3.57 -19.92
CA ARG A 89 2.34 -2.95 -21.24
C ARG A 89 1.44 -3.70 -22.19
N ARG A 90 0.71 -2.94 -23.00
CA ARG A 90 -0.05 -3.48 -24.13
C ARG A 90 0.91 -4.12 -25.14
N PRO A 91 0.58 -5.32 -25.66
CA PRO A 91 1.38 -5.93 -26.70
C PRO A 91 1.52 -5.01 -27.92
N ARG A 92 2.67 -5.07 -28.59
CA ARG A 92 3.04 -4.28 -29.79
C ARG A 92 3.28 -2.78 -29.54
N SER A 93 2.35 -2.08 -28.90
CA SER A 93 2.49 -0.62 -28.71
C SER A 93 3.42 -0.23 -27.57
N HIS A 94 3.66 -1.12 -26.61
CA HIS A 94 4.43 -0.84 -25.38
C HIS A 94 3.84 0.22 -24.45
N ASP A 95 2.62 0.69 -24.74
CA ASP A 95 1.90 1.61 -23.89
C ASP A 95 1.60 0.96 -22.54
N PHE A 96 1.75 1.73 -21.48
CA PHE A 96 1.41 1.25 -20.15
C PHE A 96 -0.10 1.02 -19.99
N VAL A 97 -0.44 -0.07 -19.31
CA VAL A 97 -1.78 -0.26 -18.77
C VAL A 97 -1.94 0.57 -17.49
N SER A 98 -3.17 0.82 -17.06
CA SER A 98 -3.40 1.63 -15.86
C SER A 98 -2.92 0.92 -14.60
N PHE A 99 -2.60 1.70 -13.58
CA PHE A 99 -2.21 1.17 -12.26
C PHE A 99 -3.28 0.25 -11.67
N GLU A 100 -4.56 0.61 -11.81
CA GLU A 100 -5.70 -0.16 -11.32
C GLU A 100 -5.81 -1.51 -12.04
N HIS A 101 -5.48 -1.55 -13.34
CA HIS A 101 -5.40 -2.82 -14.07
C HIS A 101 -4.26 -3.70 -13.51
N CYS A 102 -3.07 -3.13 -13.29
CA CYS A 102 -1.96 -3.86 -12.68
C CYS A 102 -2.31 -4.42 -11.29
N LEU A 103 -3.02 -3.65 -10.45
CA LEU A 103 -3.48 -4.14 -9.15
C LEU A 103 -4.47 -5.30 -9.28
N LYS A 104 -5.43 -5.23 -10.19
CA LYS A 104 -6.37 -6.34 -10.42
C LYS A 104 -5.64 -7.62 -10.83
N VAL A 105 -4.66 -7.52 -11.71
CA VAL A 105 -3.81 -8.65 -12.08
C VAL A 105 -3.00 -9.12 -10.88
N MET A 106 -2.43 -8.22 -10.08
CA MET A 106 -1.71 -8.58 -8.86
C MET A 106 -2.59 -9.38 -7.87
N TRP A 107 -3.86 -9.02 -7.69
CA TRP A 107 -4.80 -9.77 -6.86
C TRP A 107 -5.07 -11.17 -7.41
N HIS A 108 -5.22 -11.30 -8.72
CA HIS A 108 -5.34 -12.58 -9.41
C HIS A 108 -4.11 -13.46 -9.15
N GLU A 109 -2.91 -12.92 -9.34
CA GLU A 109 -1.67 -13.68 -9.11
C GLU A 109 -1.41 -14.00 -7.63
N MET A 110 -1.87 -13.14 -6.72
CA MET A 110 -1.81 -13.42 -5.28
C MET A 110 -2.78 -14.53 -4.87
N ALA A 111 -3.96 -14.64 -5.47
CA ALA A 111 -4.87 -15.75 -5.22
C ALA A 111 -4.24 -17.10 -5.62
N HIS A 112 -3.36 -17.10 -6.63
CA HIS A 112 -2.57 -18.27 -7.02
C HIS A 112 -1.53 -18.72 -5.97
N ILE A 113 -1.25 -17.93 -4.92
CA ILE A 113 -0.45 -18.39 -3.77
C ILE A 113 -1.17 -19.54 -3.03
N VAL A 114 -2.51 -19.55 -3.06
CA VAL A 114 -3.34 -20.53 -2.36
C VAL A 114 -3.99 -21.51 -3.33
N HIS A 115 -4.49 -21.02 -4.46
CA HIS A 115 -5.30 -21.80 -5.39
C HIS A 115 -4.68 -21.87 -6.79
N GLY A 116 -4.24 -23.05 -7.21
CA GLY A 116 -3.62 -23.23 -8.53
C GLY A 116 -4.58 -23.03 -9.71
N ASN A 117 -5.81 -23.55 -9.61
CA ASN A 117 -6.81 -23.48 -10.68
C ASN A 117 -7.85 -22.38 -10.41
N HIS A 118 -8.45 -21.83 -11.48
CA HIS A 118 -9.54 -20.86 -11.43
C HIS A 118 -10.88 -21.50 -11.00
N SER A 119 -10.93 -22.02 -9.77
CA SER A 119 -12.17 -22.52 -9.15
C SER A 119 -12.99 -21.40 -8.53
N ALA A 120 -14.20 -21.70 -8.05
CA ALA A 120 -14.98 -20.77 -7.25
C ALA A 120 -14.20 -20.25 -6.02
N ALA A 121 -13.44 -21.12 -5.35
CA ALA A 121 -12.59 -20.74 -4.22
C ALA A 121 -11.48 -19.75 -4.63
N PHE A 122 -10.89 -19.91 -5.83
CA PHE A 122 -9.93 -18.95 -6.36
C PHE A 122 -10.54 -17.55 -6.51
N TYR A 123 -11.72 -17.46 -7.13
CA TYR A 123 -12.37 -16.16 -7.33
C TYR A 123 -12.81 -15.53 -6.01
N GLN A 124 -13.27 -16.34 -5.06
CA GLN A 124 -13.56 -15.88 -3.70
C GLN A 124 -12.30 -15.32 -3.01
N GLU A 125 -11.17 -16.01 -3.10
CA GLU A 125 -9.91 -15.53 -2.53
C GLU A 125 -9.46 -14.20 -3.18
N MET A 126 -9.62 -14.07 -4.51
CA MET A 126 -9.33 -12.83 -5.23
C MET A 126 -10.21 -11.67 -4.73
N ASP A 127 -11.51 -11.90 -4.53
CA ASP A 127 -12.44 -10.91 -3.98
C ASP A 127 -12.10 -10.57 -2.52
N ASP A 128 -11.72 -11.56 -1.72
CA ASP A 128 -11.31 -11.38 -0.32
C ASP A 128 -10.04 -10.53 -0.21
N ILE A 129 -9.07 -10.74 -1.12
CA ILE A 129 -7.88 -9.89 -1.25
C ILE A 129 -8.28 -8.45 -1.57
N ALA A 130 -9.14 -8.24 -2.57
CA ALA A 130 -9.59 -6.91 -2.98
C ALA A 130 -10.36 -6.18 -1.86
N ARG A 131 -11.28 -6.88 -1.17
CA ARG A 131 -12.03 -6.33 -0.02
C ARG A 131 -11.11 -5.99 1.14
N HIS A 132 -10.13 -6.84 1.43
CA HIS A 132 -9.15 -6.56 2.49
C HIS A 132 -8.33 -5.31 2.16
N TYR A 133 -7.86 -5.17 0.93
CA TYR A 133 -7.18 -3.97 0.47
C TYR A 133 -8.03 -2.70 0.63
N GLU A 134 -9.29 -2.70 0.19
CA GLU A 134 -10.18 -1.53 0.35
C GLU A 134 -10.52 -1.24 1.82
N LEU A 135 -10.54 -2.26 2.70
CA LEU A 135 -10.69 -2.05 4.14
C LEU A 135 -9.46 -1.34 4.74
N ILE A 136 -8.24 -1.74 4.38
CA ILE A 136 -7.00 -1.09 4.83
C ILE A 136 -6.97 0.37 4.33
N LYS A 137 -7.33 0.56 3.06
CA LYS A 137 -7.38 1.87 2.41
C LYS A 137 -8.42 2.80 3.03
N SER A 138 -9.65 2.34 3.26
CA SER A 138 -10.72 3.16 3.86
C SER A 138 -10.42 3.56 5.31
N LYS A 139 -9.64 2.76 6.03
CA LYS A 139 -9.13 3.09 7.37
C LYS A 139 -7.93 4.04 7.35
N GLY A 140 -7.39 4.41 6.18
CA GLY A 140 -6.18 5.23 6.08
C GLY A 140 -4.93 4.52 6.59
N GLN A 141 -4.90 3.18 6.52
CA GLN A 141 -3.83 2.34 7.06
C GLN A 141 -2.88 1.81 5.98
N LEU A 142 -3.03 2.24 4.72
CA LEU A 142 -2.05 1.91 3.69
C LEU A 142 -0.72 2.57 4.03
N VAL A 143 0.36 1.79 4.03
CA VAL A 143 1.72 2.27 4.31
C VAL A 143 2.59 2.08 3.06
N GLY A 144 3.34 3.13 2.69
CA GLY A 144 4.28 3.15 1.57
C GLY A 144 5.58 2.39 1.86
N LEU A 145 6.48 2.28 0.89
CA LEU A 145 7.77 1.59 1.11
C LEU A 145 8.65 2.33 2.12
N ASP A 146 8.44 3.63 2.26
CA ASP A 146 9.10 4.52 3.21
C ASP A 146 8.57 4.40 4.64
N GLY A 147 7.49 3.62 4.84
CA GLY A 147 6.85 3.44 6.13
C GLY A 147 5.85 4.55 6.49
N PHE A 148 5.53 5.46 5.56
CA PHE A 148 4.56 6.53 5.79
C PHE A 148 3.19 6.20 5.19
N PRO A 149 2.08 6.76 5.71
CA PRO A 149 0.75 6.51 5.17
C PRO A 149 0.61 6.95 3.69
N ILE A 150 0.03 6.08 2.85
CA ILE A 150 -0.29 6.36 1.45
C ILE A 150 -1.65 7.06 1.38
N GLY A 151 -1.63 8.38 1.33
CA GLY A 151 -2.84 9.21 1.27
C GLY A 151 -3.54 9.33 2.62
N GLY A 152 -3.96 10.55 2.96
CA GLY A 152 -4.57 10.86 4.26
C GLY A 152 -3.51 11.22 5.30
N GLY A 153 -3.48 12.51 5.65
CA GLY A 153 -2.49 13.10 6.56
C GLY A 153 -1.82 14.29 5.88
N ARG A 154 -1.69 15.41 6.60
CA ARG A 154 -0.75 16.45 6.18
C ARG A 154 0.59 15.74 6.10
N ASN A 155 1.18 15.63 4.91
CA ASN A 155 2.59 15.28 4.76
C ASN A 155 3.33 16.03 5.87
N ALA A 156 4.05 15.32 6.73
CA ALA A 156 4.93 15.97 7.66
C ALA A 156 5.96 16.68 6.78
N ASP A 157 5.67 17.95 6.52
CA ASP A 157 6.50 18.83 5.72
C ASP A 157 7.92 18.68 6.24
N PRO A 158 8.86 18.12 5.44
CA PRO A 158 10.21 17.83 5.90
C PRO A 158 10.95 19.12 6.29
N GLN A 159 10.41 20.29 5.96
CA GLN A 159 10.87 21.62 6.34
C GLN A 159 10.28 22.14 7.66
N ARG A 160 9.32 21.44 8.27
CA ARG A 160 8.86 21.76 9.63
C ARG A 160 9.84 21.20 10.64
N HIS A 161 10.89 21.96 10.90
CA HIS A 161 11.74 21.77 12.07
C HIS A 161 10.85 21.66 13.32
N ASN A 162 11.07 20.66 14.16
CA ASN A 162 10.38 20.57 15.44
C ASN A 162 10.63 21.90 16.18
N PRO A 163 9.59 22.66 16.60
CA PRO A 163 9.79 23.92 17.28
C PRO A 163 10.67 23.68 18.49
N SER A 164 11.58 24.62 18.77
CA SER A 164 12.38 24.57 19.99
C SER A 164 11.46 24.48 21.20
N ARG A 165 11.99 23.97 22.32
CA ARG A 165 11.20 23.79 23.55
C ARG A 165 10.56 25.10 24.03
N ALA A 166 11.18 26.24 23.73
CA ALA A 166 10.66 27.57 24.03
C ALA A 166 9.49 27.94 23.10
N GLU A 167 9.64 27.74 21.79
CA GLU A 167 8.59 28.01 20.80
C GLU A 167 7.36 27.13 21.03
N GLY A 168 7.57 25.85 21.37
CA GLY A 168 6.49 24.94 21.73
C GLY A 168 5.71 25.38 22.98
N ARG A 169 6.42 25.89 24.01
CA ARG A 169 5.79 26.44 25.21
C ARG A 169 4.98 27.71 24.90
N ALA A 170 5.54 28.62 24.11
CA ALA A 170 4.87 29.85 23.71
C ALA A 170 3.60 29.56 22.88
N ALA A 171 3.68 28.64 21.92
CA ALA A 171 2.53 28.20 21.13
C ALA A 171 1.46 27.52 22.01
N GLY A 172 1.88 26.70 22.98
CA GLY A 172 0.99 26.06 23.95
C GLY A 172 0.24 27.06 24.83
N LEU A 173 0.94 28.07 25.36
CA LEU A 173 0.35 29.15 26.16
C LEU A 173 -0.67 29.94 25.34
N LYS A 174 -0.31 30.37 24.13
CA LYS A 174 -1.19 31.11 23.23
C LYS A 174 -2.46 30.31 22.88
N ALA A 175 -2.33 29.01 22.66
CA ALA A 175 -3.48 28.13 22.42
C ALA A 175 -4.37 27.97 23.66
N ALA A 176 -3.78 27.88 24.86
CA ALA A 176 -4.52 27.81 26.11
C ALA A 176 -5.29 29.11 26.39
N GLU A 177 -4.69 30.27 26.18
CA GLU A 177 -5.35 31.58 26.29
C GLU A 177 -6.51 31.72 25.30
N ALA A 178 -6.31 31.29 24.05
CA ALA A 178 -7.37 31.29 23.04
C ALA A 178 -8.54 30.38 23.44
N ARG A 179 -8.27 29.20 24.02
CA ARG A 179 -9.31 28.30 24.57
C ARG A 179 -10.04 28.94 25.74
N ALA A 180 -9.31 29.55 26.67
CA ALA A 180 -9.91 30.24 27.82
C ALA A 180 -10.78 31.43 27.39
N LYS A 181 -10.34 32.21 26.41
CA LYS A 181 -11.13 33.30 25.82
C LYS A 181 -12.38 32.78 25.12
N LYS A 182 -12.27 31.69 24.38
CA LYS A 182 -13.41 31.05 23.71
C LYS A 182 -14.40 30.43 24.72
N GLN A 183 -13.92 29.80 25.79
CA GLN A 183 -14.75 29.30 26.88
C GLN A 183 -15.47 30.43 27.63
N ARG A 184 -14.80 31.58 27.83
CA ARG A 184 -15.43 32.78 28.41
C ARG A 184 -16.57 33.33 27.56
N VAL A 185 -16.45 33.25 26.24
CA VAL A 185 -17.49 33.69 25.30
C VAL A 185 -18.64 32.68 25.19
N MET A 186 -18.39 31.38 25.38
CA MET A 186 -19.38 30.32 25.16
C MET A 186 -20.17 29.87 26.40
N GLY A 187 -20.14 30.60 27.53
CA GLY A 187 -21.03 30.36 28.67
C GLY A 187 -20.85 28.99 29.34
N GLY A 188 -20.20 28.95 30.50
CA GLY A 188 -19.93 27.72 31.23
C GLY A 188 -21.18 27.03 31.76
N GLY A 189 -21.73 26.08 31.00
CA GLY A 189 -22.67 25.09 31.51
C GLY A 189 -21.97 24.14 32.48
N ARG A 190 -22.21 24.31 33.79
CA ARG A 190 -21.86 23.32 34.81
C ARG A 190 -22.83 22.13 34.67
N LEU A 191 -22.32 20.99 34.21
CA LEU A 191 -23.04 19.72 34.36
C LEU A 191 -22.67 19.11 35.72
N GLY A 192 -23.67 19.06 36.61
CA GLY A 192 -23.67 18.17 37.77
C GLY A 192 -23.37 18.83 39.11
N GLY A 193 -24.40 18.88 39.96
CA GLY A 193 -24.23 18.95 41.41
C GLY A 193 -25.14 19.95 42.10
N GLY A 194 -26.35 19.52 42.46
CA GLY A 194 -27.18 20.23 43.44
C GLY A 194 -28.58 19.65 43.59
N GLY A 195 -28.86 19.04 44.74
CA GLY A 195 -30.23 18.83 45.24
C GLY A 195 -30.46 17.52 45.98
N GLY A 196 -30.07 17.45 47.25
CA GLY A 196 -30.74 16.57 48.21
C GLY A 196 -31.97 17.25 48.81
N GLY A 197 -32.93 16.46 49.29
CA GLY A 197 -34.01 16.91 50.17
C GLY A 197 -35.34 16.22 49.91
N GLY A 198 -35.80 15.40 50.86
CA GLY A 198 -37.11 14.76 50.90
C GLY A 198 -37.07 13.42 51.60
#